data_AF-A0A7U9R617-F1
#
_entry.id   AF-A0A7U9R617-F1
#
_cell.length_a   1.000
_cell.length_b   1.000
_cell.length_c   1.000
_cell.angle_alpha   90.00
_cell.angle_beta   90.00
_cell.angle_gamma   90.00
#
_symmetry.space_group_name_H-M   'P 1'
#
loop_
_entity.id
_entity.type
_entity.pdbx_description
1 polymer ?
#
loop_
_entity_poly.entity_id
_entity_poly.type
_entity_poly.pdbx_seq_one_letter_code
_entity_poly.pdbx_strand_id
1 'polypeptide(L)'
;MAKRPAFFVNQRKVISEMYSFEWYSGFAVSQKQKSIKSLHDAIIKTDASARPLEISSRSTEAIGIRLSAFNLKINSYTLENIFQSAKVFENGGPYLDLLDVSPKEAKRDERLQKSGSLKTFRYQNEDFPLIPQTVFYDFIYIAAIKQSFTTDDINTVLCYNYFTDIEFNPTKSINTQARAAAILKLIVDEYGYLPSFNKEDFIQFHKEHIFC
;
A
#
# COMPACT_ATOMS: atom_id res chain seq x y z
N MET A 1 5.57 21.00 12.40
CA MET A 1 6.14 20.06 11.42
C MET A 1 5.53 18.68 11.65
N ALA A 2 5.23 17.94 10.58
CA ALA A 2 4.80 16.55 10.66
C ALA A 2 5.95 15.62 10.26
N LYS A 3 5.82 14.33 10.57
CA LYS A 3 6.72 13.28 10.08
C LYS A 3 5.94 12.20 9.35
N ARG A 4 6.47 11.76 8.21
CA ARG A 4 5.91 10.66 7.41
C ARG A 4 7.05 9.80 6.86
N PRO A 5 6.84 8.49 6.75
CA PRO A 5 7.79 7.62 6.10
C PRO A 5 7.72 7.80 4.58
N ALA A 6 8.87 7.72 3.92
CA ALA A 6 8.95 7.36 2.51
C ALA A 6 9.58 5.96 2.40
N PHE A 7 9.10 5.17 1.46
CA PHE A 7 9.53 3.80 1.23
C PHE A 7 10.33 3.72 -0.07
N PHE A 8 11.44 3.00 -0.07
CA PHE A 8 12.32 2.86 -1.22
C PHE A 8 13.11 1.56 -1.15
N VAL A 9 13.74 1.20 -2.27
CA VAL A 9 14.57 0.00 -2.37
C VAL A 9 16.02 0.36 -2.09
N ASN A 10 16.65 -0.34 -1.15
CA ASN A 10 18.08 -0.24 -0.87
C ASN A 10 18.66 -1.64 -0.66
N GLN A 11 19.75 -1.98 -1.36
CA GLN A 11 20.42 -3.29 -1.25
C GLN A 11 19.45 -4.49 -1.32
N ARG A 12 18.54 -4.49 -2.32
CA ARG A 12 17.50 -5.52 -2.51
C ARG A 12 16.51 -5.65 -1.35
N LYS A 13 16.35 -4.62 -0.53
CA LYS A 13 15.38 -4.58 0.57
C LYS A 13 14.48 -3.38 0.44
N VAL A 14 13.22 -3.53 0.83
CA VAL A 14 12.34 -2.39 1.00
C VAL A 14 12.57 -1.81 2.40
N ILE A 15 13.04 -0.57 2.45
CA ILE A 15 13.28 0.16 3.69
C ILE A 15 12.42 1.42 3.75
N SER A 16 12.34 2.03 4.92
CA SER A 16 11.65 3.30 5.11
C SER A 16 12.45 4.27 5.95
N GLU A 17 12.38 5.55 5.61
CA GLU A 17 12.97 6.64 6.37
C GLU A 17 11.93 7.71 6.70
N MET A 18 12.05 8.32 7.87
CA MET A 18 11.12 9.33 8.36
C MET A 18 11.59 10.74 7.99
N TYR A 19 10.78 11.45 7.19
CA TYR A 19 11.06 12.82 6.77
C TYR A 19 10.21 13.81 7.55
N SER A 20 10.84 14.91 7.98
CA SER A 20 10.15 16.03 8.63
C SER A 20 9.81 17.10 7.59
N PHE A 21 8.55 17.53 7.57
CA PHE A 21 8.05 18.46 6.57
C PHE A 21 6.98 19.39 7.14
N GLU A 22 6.60 20.40 6.37
CA GLU A 22 5.52 21.31 6.72
C GLU A 22 4.17 20.67 6.41
N TRP A 23 3.29 20.64 7.41
CA TRP A 23 1.95 20.11 7.24
C TRP A 23 0.96 21.24 7.07
N TYR A 24 0.23 21.21 5.97
CA TYR A 24 -0.82 22.16 5.68
C TYR A 24 -2.16 21.55 6.10
N SER A 25 -2.75 22.11 7.16
CA SER A 25 -4.02 21.63 7.69
C SER A 25 -5.19 22.01 6.77
N GLY A 26 -6.27 21.22 6.86
CA GLY A 26 -7.48 21.41 6.06
C GLY A 26 -7.93 20.14 5.34
N PHE A 27 -9.22 20.12 5.00
CA PHE A 27 -9.85 18.98 4.32
C PHE A 27 -9.77 19.08 2.79
N ALA A 28 -9.46 20.26 2.25
CA ALA A 28 -9.35 20.46 0.81
C ALA A 28 -8.21 19.63 0.21
N VAL A 29 -8.45 19.05 -0.97
CA VAL A 29 -7.44 18.28 -1.72
C VAL A 29 -6.18 19.11 -1.96
N SER A 30 -6.33 20.39 -2.28
CA SER A 30 -5.21 21.32 -2.47
C SER A 30 -4.32 21.48 -1.23
N GLN A 31 -4.87 21.41 -0.01
CA GLN A 31 -4.07 21.44 1.22
C GLN A 31 -3.27 20.15 1.42
N LYS A 32 -3.87 19.00 1.06
CA LYS A 32 -3.15 17.71 1.03
C LYS A 32 -2.04 17.72 0.01
N GLN A 33 -2.28 18.25 -1.20
CA GLN A 33 -1.27 18.38 -2.25
C GLN A 33 -0.11 19.30 -1.84
N LYS A 34 -0.36 20.39 -1.10
CA LYS A 34 0.72 21.20 -0.51
C LYS A 34 1.56 20.40 0.49
N SER A 35 0.92 19.58 1.32
CA SER A 35 1.61 18.71 2.28
C SER A 35 2.44 17.63 1.57
N ILE A 36 1.90 17.03 0.50
CA ILE A 36 2.61 16.08 -0.37
C ILE A 36 3.85 16.75 -0.97
N LYS A 37 3.68 17.93 -1.58
CA LYS A 37 4.80 18.67 -2.14
C LYS A 37 5.87 18.98 -1.09
N SER A 38 5.50 19.44 0.10
CA SER A 38 6.45 19.71 1.18
C SER A 38 7.20 18.44 1.63
N LEU A 39 6.52 17.29 1.68
CA LEU A 39 7.15 16.00 1.96
C LEU A 39 8.14 15.60 0.85
N HIS A 40 7.75 15.72 -0.41
CA HIS A 40 8.60 15.40 -1.57
C HIS A 40 9.83 16.31 -1.63
N ASP A 41 9.66 17.61 -1.40
CA ASP A 41 10.77 18.57 -1.34
C ASP A 41 11.75 18.23 -0.19
N ALA A 42 11.24 17.73 0.95
CA ALA A 42 12.08 17.28 2.06
C ALA A 42 12.91 16.02 1.72
N ILE A 43 12.34 15.08 0.97
CA ILE A 43 13.03 13.87 0.46
C ILE A 43 14.11 14.27 -0.56
N ILE A 44 13.76 15.14 -1.52
CA ILE A 44 14.69 15.60 -2.56
C ILE A 44 15.87 16.38 -1.96
N LYS A 45 15.62 17.11 -0.86
CA LYS A 45 16.68 17.83 -0.14
C LYS A 45 17.72 16.89 0.48
N THR A 46 17.33 15.68 0.89
CA THR A 46 18.25 14.68 1.45
C THR A 46 18.88 13.79 0.38
N ASP A 47 18.15 13.53 -0.70
CA ASP A 47 18.61 12.75 -1.86
C ASP A 47 18.19 13.47 -3.14
N ALA A 48 19.14 14.18 -3.76
CA ALA A 48 18.90 14.95 -4.98
C ALA A 48 18.50 14.07 -6.19
N SER A 49 18.71 12.75 -6.12
CA SER A 49 18.30 11.79 -7.15
C SER A 49 16.90 11.23 -6.91
N ALA A 50 16.25 11.62 -5.81
CA ALA A 50 14.92 11.16 -5.47
C ALA A 50 13.88 11.64 -6.49
N ARG A 51 13.05 10.70 -6.92
CA ARG A 51 11.87 10.87 -7.77
C ARG A 51 10.69 10.32 -6.97
N PRO A 52 10.15 11.10 -6.02
CA PRO A 52 9.08 10.65 -5.15
C PRO A 52 7.74 10.56 -5.88
N LEU A 53 6.98 9.52 -5.59
CA LEU A 53 5.60 9.34 -6.04
C LEU A 53 4.69 9.26 -4.82
N GLU A 54 3.66 10.10 -4.80
CA GLU A 54 2.56 9.96 -3.84
C GLU A 54 1.59 8.90 -4.36
N ILE A 55 1.39 7.87 -3.55
CA ILE A 55 0.40 6.84 -3.75
C ILE A 55 -0.78 7.22 -2.87
N SER A 56 -1.78 7.89 -3.43
CA SER A 56 -3.06 8.17 -2.78
C SER A 56 -4.04 8.83 -3.75
N SER A 57 -5.32 8.89 -3.35
CA SER A 57 -6.35 9.70 -4.01
C SER A 57 -6.09 11.22 -3.96
N ARG A 58 -4.98 11.66 -3.37
CA ARG A 58 -4.53 13.06 -3.28
C ARG A 58 -3.30 13.35 -4.12
N SER A 59 -2.73 12.35 -4.78
CA SER A 59 -1.59 12.51 -5.67
C SER A 59 -1.89 13.51 -6.79
N THR A 60 -0.86 14.22 -7.25
CA THR A 60 -0.93 15.02 -8.48
C THR A 60 -0.67 14.18 -9.73
N GLU A 61 -0.06 13.00 -9.55
CA GLU A 61 0.27 12.09 -10.64
C GLU A 61 -0.86 11.08 -10.86
N ALA A 62 -1.32 10.95 -12.11
CA ALA A 62 -2.40 10.04 -12.46
C ALA A 62 -2.09 8.58 -12.08
N ILE A 63 -0.83 8.15 -12.25
CA ILE A 63 -0.39 6.81 -11.86
C ILE A 63 -0.45 6.60 -10.33
N GLY A 64 -0.10 7.63 -9.55
CA GLY A 64 -0.19 7.62 -8.08
C GLY A 64 -1.62 7.53 -7.57
N ILE A 65 -2.57 8.18 -8.25
CA ILE A 65 -4.01 8.08 -7.97
C ILE A 65 -4.49 6.64 -8.25
N ARG A 66 -4.12 6.07 -9.40
CA ARG A 66 -4.54 4.71 -9.80
C ARG A 66 -4.01 3.62 -8.87
N LEU A 67 -2.82 3.82 -8.29
CA LEU A 67 -2.22 2.91 -7.31
C LEU A 67 -2.90 2.95 -5.93
N SER A 68 -3.76 3.92 -5.64
CA SER A 68 -4.47 3.96 -4.35
C SER A 68 -5.34 2.71 -4.14
N ALA A 69 -5.37 2.20 -2.91
CA ALA A 69 -6.22 1.07 -2.50
C ALA A 69 -7.73 1.27 -2.77
N PHE A 70 -8.16 2.53 -2.91
CA PHE A 70 -9.54 2.90 -3.24
C PHE A 70 -9.86 2.79 -4.74
N ASN A 71 -8.84 2.73 -5.59
CA ASN A 71 -8.96 2.70 -7.06
C ASN A 71 -8.46 1.39 -7.66
N LEU A 72 -7.43 0.78 -7.06
CA LEU A 72 -6.86 -0.48 -7.47
C LEU A 72 -7.88 -1.62 -7.28
N LYS A 73 -8.02 -2.52 -8.26
CA LYS A 73 -9.08 -3.54 -8.26
C LYS A 73 -8.58 -4.95 -8.56
N ILE A 74 -9.30 -5.93 -8.01
CA ILE A 74 -9.26 -7.34 -8.41
C ILE A 74 -10.70 -7.76 -8.69
N ASN A 75 -10.97 -8.30 -9.88
CA ASN A 75 -12.31 -8.78 -10.27
C ASN A 75 -13.45 -7.78 -9.96
N SER A 76 -13.21 -6.49 -10.25
CA SER A 76 -14.12 -5.35 -10.00
C SER A 76 -14.21 -4.83 -8.56
N TYR A 77 -13.74 -5.56 -7.56
CA TYR A 77 -13.69 -5.10 -6.17
C TYR A 77 -12.44 -4.27 -5.90
N THR A 78 -12.57 -3.21 -5.11
CA THR A 78 -11.38 -2.43 -4.73
C THR A 78 -10.50 -3.19 -3.75
N LEU A 79 -9.21 -2.89 -3.78
CA LEU A 79 -8.25 -3.48 -2.85
C LEU A 79 -8.65 -3.25 -1.38
N GLU A 80 -9.13 -2.05 -1.04
CA GLU A 80 -9.60 -1.74 0.31
C GLU A 80 -10.77 -2.66 0.71
N ASN A 81 -11.76 -2.84 -0.16
CA ASN A 81 -12.87 -3.76 0.11
C ASN A 81 -12.38 -5.19 0.37
N ILE A 82 -11.51 -5.72 -0.49
CA ILE A 82 -10.93 -7.07 -0.36
C ILE A 82 -10.16 -7.19 0.96
N PHE A 83 -9.34 -6.18 1.28
CA PHE A 83 -8.54 -6.18 2.49
C PHE A 83 -9.41 -6.22 3.75
N GLN A 84 -10.51 -5.46 3.78
CA GLN A 84 -11.41 -5.43 4.93
C GLN A 84 -12.26 -6.69 5.02
N SER A 85 -12.81 -7.18 3.90
CA SER A 85 -13.66 -8.37 3.87
C SER A 85 -12.90 -9.64 4.27
N ALA A 86 -11.60 -9.70 3.96
CA ALA A 86 -10.77 -10.87 4.24
C ALA A 86 -10.40 -11.04 5.72
N LYS A 87 -10.63 -10.05 6.59
CA LYS A 87 -10.22 -10.13 7.99
C LYS A 87 -11.06 -11.14 8.76
N VAL A 88 -10.38 -12.03 9.48
CA VAL A 88 -10.99 -13.00 10.40
C VAL A 88 -10.51 -12.69 11.81
N PHE A 89 -11.46 -12.42 12.69
CA PHE A 89 -11.24 -12.07 14.10
C PHE A 89 -11.67 -13.21 15.02
N GLU A 90 -11.36 -13.10 16.30
CA GLU A 90 -11.77 -14.07 17.33
C GLU A 90 -13.28 -14.32 17.35
N ASN A 91 -14.08 -13.27 17.16
CA ASN A 91 -15.53 -13.32 17.29
C ASN A 91 -16.26 -12.99 15.97
N GLY A 92 -15.63 -13.17 14.81
CA GLY A 92 -16.32 -13.00 13.53
C GLY A 92 -15.42 -12.86 12.30
N GLY A 93 -16.05 -12.73 11.14
CA GLY A 93 -15.38 -12.66 9.84
C GLY A 93 -15.14 -14.05 9.21
N PRO A 94 -14.74 -14.13 7.93
CA PRO A 94 -14.58 -13.00 7.01
C PRO A 94 -15.93 -12.33 6.68
N TYR A 95 -15.92 -11.01 6.53
CA TYR A 95 -17.11 -10.21 6.26
C TYR A 95 -17.24 -9.97 4.75
N LEU A 96 -17.65 -11.00 4.03
CA LEU A 96 -17.70 -10.96 2.56
C LEU A 96 -18.70 -9.93 2.02
N ASP A 97 -19.71 -9.56 2.81
CA ASP A 97 -20.64 -8.47 2.51
C ASP A 97 -19.94 -7.10 2.37
N LEU A 98 -18.74 -6.93 2.94
CA LEU A 98 -17.94 -5.72 2.74
C LEU A 98 -17.38 -5.57 1.33
N LEU A 99 -17.47 -6.58 0.47
CA LEU A 99 -17.09 -6.47 -0.94
C LEU A 99 -18.04 -5.55 -1.71
N ASP A 100 -19.31 -5.47 -1.30
CA ASP A 100 -20.40 -4.86 -2.06
C ASP A 100 -20.77 -3.44 -1.59
N VAL A 101 -20.01 -2.87 -0.66
CA VAL A 101 -20.20 -1.49 -0.15
C VAL A 101 -19.10 -0.55 -0.67
N SER A 102 -19.22 0.76 -0.45
CA SER A 102 -18.13 1.65 -0.84
C SER A 102 -16.85 1.36 -0.02
N PRO A 103 -15.64 1.59 -0.57
CA PRO A 103 -14.39 1.36 0.16
C PRO A 103 -14.33 2.10 1.51
N LYS A 104 -14.96 3.28 1.57
CA LYS A 104 -15.05 4.10 2.78
C LYS A 104 -15.94 3.47 3.84
N GLU A 105 -17.04 2.84 3.45
CA GLU A 105 -17.92 2.09 4.35
C GLU A 105 -17.23 0.82 4.84
N ALA A 106 -16.63 0.04 3.93
CA ALA A 106 -15.88 -1.17 4.29
C ALA A 106 -14.78 -0.87 5.33
N LYS A 107 -14.00 0.20 5.13
CA LYS A 107 -12.95 0.63 6.06
C LYS A 107 -13.47 1.08 7.43
N ARG A 108 -14.72 1.53 7.51
CA ARG A 108 -15.34 2.09 8.72
C ARG A 108 -16.30 1.13 9.40
N ASP A 109 -16.45 -0.08 8.88
CA ASP A 109 -17.34 -1.08 9.46
C ASP A 109 -16.96 -1.35 10.93
N GLU A 110 -17.94 -1.27 11.81
CA GLU A 110 -17.73 -1.37 13.25
C GLU A 110 -17.29 -2.75 13.72
N ARG A 111 -17.63 -3.81 12.97
CA ARG A 111 -17.22 -5.19 13.29
C ARG A 111 -15.71 -5.34 13.24
N LEU A 112 -15.03 -4.55 12.42
CA LEU A 112 -13.56 -4.53 12.34
C LEU A 112 -12.86 -4.12 13.64
N GLN A 113 -13.57 -3.46 14.55
CA GLN A 113 -13.06 -3.03 15.87
C GLN A 113 -13.72 -3.77 17.03
N LYS A 114 -14.94 -4.29 16.83
CA LYS A 114 -15.75 -4.93 17.88
C LYS A 114 -15.58 -6.45 17.96
N SER A 115 -14.97 -7.09 16.96
CA SER A 115 -14.91 -8.56 16.87
C SER A 115 -13.69 -9.21 17.52
N GLY A 116 -12.96 -8.48 18.36
CA GLY A 116 -11.78 -8.99 19.08
C GLY A 116 -10.50 -8.94 18.25
N SER A 117 -9.51 -9.75 18.62
CA SER A 117 -8.20 -9.73 17.97
C SER A 117 -8.25 -10.32 16.57
N LEU A 118 -7.48 -9.77 15.63
CA LEU A 118 -7.31 -10.35 14.29
C LEU A 118 -6.55 -11.68 14.41
N LYS A 119 -7.04 -12.74 13.75
CA LYS A 119 -6.47 -14.10 13.80
C LYS A 119 -5.80 -14.51 12.49
N THR A 120 -6.42 -14.18 11.37
CA THR A 120 -5.93 -14.52 10.03
C THR A 120 -6.59 -13.62 8.99
N PHE A 121 -6.09 -13.67 7.76
CA PHE A 121 -6.83 -13.18 6.60
C PHE A 121 -7.27 -14.37 5.75
N ARG A 122 -8.54 -14.41 5.34
CA ARG A 122 -9.08 -15.45 4.47
C ARG A 122 -9.41 -14.87 3.10
N TYR A 123 -8.75 -15.38 2.06
CA TYR A 123 -8.91 -14.91 0.69
C TYR A 123 -8.87 -16.10 -0.27
N GLN A 124 -9.84 -16.18 -1.19
CA GLN A 124 -9.95 -17.28 -2.17
C GLN A 124 -9.86 -18.69 -1.55
N ASN A 125 -10.54 -18.90 -0.41
CA ASN A 125 -10.51 -20.14 0.39
C ASN A 125 -9.16 -20.51 0.99
N GLU A 126 -8.20 -19.59 1.01
CA GLU A 126 -6.92 -19.78 1.68
C GLU A 126 -6.76 -18.85 2.88
N ASP A 127 -6.09 -19.36 3.90
CA ASP A 127 -5.67 -18.59 5.06
C ASP A 127 -4.26 -18.02 4.84
N PHE A 128 -4.13 -16.72 5.07
CA PHE A 128 -2.88 -15.98 5.06
C PHE A 128 -2.43 -15.70 6.50
N PRO A 129 -1.15 -15.95 6.82
CA PRO A 129 -0.64 -15.71 8.16
C PRO A 129 -0.59 -14.21 8.47
N LEU A 130 -0.58 -13.89 9.77
CA LEU A 130 -0.31 -12.53 10.24
C LEU A 130 1.18 -12.15 10.22
N ILE A 131 2.04 -13.16 10.09
CA ILE A 131 3.50 -13.05 10.06
C ILE A 131 4.04 -13.73 8.79
N PRO A 132 4.84 -13.06 7.95
CA PRO A 132 5.34 -11.69 8.11
C PRO A 132 4.23 -10.64 8.18
N GLN A 133 4.47 -9.57 8.93
CA GLN A 133 3.51 -8.47 9.01
C GLN A 133 3.25 -7.94 7.59
N THR A 134 2.03 -7.49 7.33
CA THR A 134 1.59 -6.86 6.07
C THR A 134 1.61 -7.74 4.81
N VAL A 135 2.15 -8.97 4.88
CA VAL A 135 2.31 -9.86 3.72
C VAL A 135 1.02 -10.07 2.94
N PHE A 136 -0.12 -10.20 3.63
CA PHE A 136 -1.42 -10.33 2.96
C PHE A 136 -1.78 -9.08 2.16
N TYR A 137 -1.66 -7.90 2.77
CA TYR A 137 -1.97 -6.63 2.10
C TYR A 137 -1.06 -6.42 0.88
N ASP A 138 0.24 -6.66 1.05
CA ASP A 138 1.22 -6.50 -0.01
C ASP A 138 0.96 -7.51 -1.16
N PHE A 139 0.58 -8.76 -0.83
CA PHE A 139 0.20 -9.79 -1.81
C PHE A 139 -0.99 -9.37 -2.67
N ILE A 140 -2.10 -8.98 -2.05
CA ILE A 140 -3.30 -8.57 -2.80
C ILE A 140 -3.03 -7.28 -3.59
N TYR A 141 -2.16 -6.39 -3.10
CA TYR A 141 -1.78 -5.18 -3.81
C TYR A 141 -1.03 -5.49 -5.11
N ILE A 142 -0.05 -6.40 -5.04
CA ILE A 142 0.71 -6.85 -6.22
C ILE A 142 -0.20 -7.61 -7.20
N ALA A 143 -1.09 -8.48 -6.70
CA ALA A 143 -2.07 -9.17 -7.54
C ALA A 143 -2.99 -8.17 -8.27
N ALA A 144 -3.44 -7.12 -7.57
CA ALA A 144 -4.31 -6.11 -8.15
C ALA A 144 -3.60 -5.24 -9.21
N ILE A 145 -2.32 -4.92 -9.03
CA ILE A 145 -1.50 -4.30 -10.09
C ILE A 145 -1.41 -5.24 -11.29
N LYS A 146 -1.03 -6.51 -11.06
CA LYS A 146 -0.87 -7.49 -12.14
C LYS A 146 -2.12 -7.64 -13.00
N GLN A 147 -3.31 -7.52 -12.39
CA GLN A 147 -4.58 -7.59 -13.09
C GLN A 147 -5.00 -6.27 -13.76
N SER A 148 -4.74 -5.13 -13.12
CA SER A 148 -5.32 -3.83 -13.53
C SER A 148 -4.39 -2.94 -14.36
N PHE A 149 -3.08 -3.23 -14.38
CA PHE A 149 -2.07 -2.34 -14.97
C PHE A 149 -1.46 -2.96 -16.23
N THR A 150 -1.18 -2.11 -17.21
CA THR A 150 -0.41 -2.47 -18.41
C THR A 150 1.09 -2.49 -18.11
N THR A 151 1.89 -3.04 -19.03
CA THR A 151 3.36 -2.95 -18.95
C THR A 151 3.83 -1.49 -18.91
N ASP A 152 3.19 -0.60 -19.66
CA ASP A 152 3.55 0.83 -19.69
C ASP A 152 3.23 1.53 -18.36
N ASP A 153 2.11 1.15 -17.72
CA ASP A 153 1.79 1.64 -16.38
C ASP A 153 2.86 1.21 -15.37
N ILE A 154 3.26 -0.07 -15.40
CA ILE A 154 4.32 -0.58 -14.52
C ILE A 154 5.62 0.17 -14.79
N ASN A 155 6.03 0.30 -16.06
CA ASN A 155 7.23 1.06 -16.45
C ASN A 155 7.19 2.51 -15.96
N THR A 156 6.02 3.15 -16.00
CA THR A 156 5.82 4.50 -15.47
C THR A 156 6.07 4.55 -13.97
N VAL A 157 5.61 3.56 -13.20
CA VAL A 157 5.88 3.47 -11.76
C VAL A 157 7.38 3.30 -11.47
N LEU A 158 8.07 2.51 -12.30
CA LEU A 158 9.51 2.24 -12.13
C LEU A 158 10.40 3.46 -12.40
N CYS A 159 9.87 4.51 -13.05
CA CYS A 159 10.55 5.80 -13.14
C CYS A 159 10.72 6.48 -11.78
N TYR A 160 9.94 6.10 -10.76
CA TYR A 160 10.02 6.64 -9.40
C TYR A 160 10.84 5.72 -8.49
N ASN A 161 11.49 6.28 -7.47
CA ASN A 161 12.36 5.52 -6.56
C ASN A 161 12.07 5.78 -5.07
N TYR A 162 11.19 6.74 -4.74
CA TYR A 162 10.64 6.91 -3.40
C TYR A 162 9.12 6.90 -3.48
N PHE A 163 8.48 6.22 -2.54
CA PHE A 163 7.02 6.09 -2.50
C PHE A 163 6.48 6.62 -1.18
N THR A 164 5.42 7.41 -1.26
CA THR A 164 4.83 8.13 -0.13
C THR A 164 3.32 7.92 -0.07
N ASP A 165 2.76 8.01 1.12
CA ASP A 165 1.32 8.00 1.38
C ASP A 165 1.06 9.03 2.48
N ILE A 166 0.55 10.20 2.09
CA ILE A 166 0.40 11.35 2.99
C ILE A 166 -0.60 11.08 4.14
N GLU A 167 -1.57 10.19 3.90
CA GLU A 167 -2.60 9.83 4.86
C GLU A 167 -2.17 8.68 5.78
N PHE A 168 -1.10 7.96 5.43
CA PHE A 168 -0.54 6.92 6.27
C PHE A 168 -0.05 7.47 7.61
N ASN A 169 -0.43 6.79 8.69
CA ASN A 169 0.09 7.07 10.01
C ASN A 169 0.67 5.77 10.61
N PRO A 170 2.00 5.64 10.71
CA PRO A 170 2.65 4.43 11.20
C PRO A 170 2.31 4.10 12.65
N THR A 171 1.78 5.05 13.44
CA THR A 171 1.33 4.77 14.81
C THR A 171 -0.05 4.11 14.88
N LYS A 172 -0.82 4.12 13.78
CA LYS A 172 -2.20 3.60 13.73
C LYS A 172 -2.36 2.40 12.79
N SER A 173 -1.49 2.27 11.79
CA SER A 173 -1.55 1.20 10.80
C SER A 173 -0.15 0.76 10.44
N ILE A 174 0.00 -0.53 10.17
CA ILE A 174 1.22 -1.12 9.59
C ILE A 174 1.12 -1.24 8.07
N ASN A 175 -0.10 -1.31 7.52
CA ASN A 175 -0.32 -1.48 6.07
C ASN A 175 -0.31 -0.11 5.37
N THR A 176 0.44 0.00 4.29
CA THR A 176 0.48 1.19 3.42
C THR A 176 0.75 0.83 1.98
N GLN A 177 0.01 1.48 1.09
CA GLN A 177 0.18 1.42 -0.37
C GLN A 177 1.56 1.94 -0.84
N ALA A 178 2.20 2.84 -0.10
CA ALA A 178 3.54 3.30 -0.42
C ALA A 178 4.59 2.20 -0.32
N ARG A 179 4.52 1.35 0.73
CA ARG A 179 5.41 0.18 0.86
C ARG A 179 5.13 -0.83 -0.24
N ALA A 180 3.87 -1.12 -0.51
CA ALA A 180 3.50 -2.07 -1.57
C ALA A 180 3.97 -1.61 -2.97
N ALA A 181 4.01 -0.29 -3.23
CA ALA A 181 4.61 0.26 -4.44
C ALA A 181 6.15 0.09 -4.48
N ALA A 182 6.84 0.24 -3.34
CA ALA A 182 8.27 -0.08 -3.25
C ALA A 182 8.55 -1.58 -3.46
N ILE A 183 7.64 -2.46 -3.00
CA ILE A 183 7.69 -3.91 -3.24
C ILE A 183 7.56 -4.20 -4.73
N LEU A 184 6.60 -3.57 -5.43
CA LEU A 184 6.47 -3.68 -6.89
C LEU A 184 7.80 -3.35 -7.58
N LYS A 185 8.41 -2.22 -7.19
CA LYS A 185 9.69 -1.80 -7.77
C LYS A 185 10.77 -2.86 -7.55
N LEU A 186 10.93 -3.36 -6.32
CA LEU A 186 11.92 -4.38 -6.00
C LEU A 186 11.71 -5.65 -6.85
N ILE A 187 10.47 -6.14 -6.92
CA ILE A 187 10.14 -7.33 -7.72
C ILE A 187 10.58 -7.14 -9.17
N VAL A 188 10.22 -6.03 -9.81
CA VAL A 188 10.58 -5.83 -11.22
C VAL A 188 12.07 -5.60 -11.40
N ASP A 189 12.74 -4.90 -10.48
CA ASP A 189 14.18 -4.69 -10.51
C ASP A 189 14.95 -6.03 -10.38
N GLU A 190 14.42 -7.02 -9.66
CA GLU A 190 15.05 -8.35 -9.50
C GLU A 190 14.74 -9.33 -10.63
N TYR A 191 13.47 -9.42 -11.05
CA TYR A 191 13.03 -10.42 -12.02
C TYR A 191 13.02 -9.90 -13.46
N GLY A 192 13.07 -8.58 -13.66
CA GLY A 192 12.91 -7.93 -14.97
C GLY A 192 11.46 -7.85 -15.47
N TYR A 193 10.50 -8.41 -14.72
CA TYR A 193 9.07 -8.36 -14.97
C TYR A 193 8.30 -8.55 -13.66
N LEU A 194 6.97 -8.39 -13.69
CA LEU A 194 6.10 -8.71 -12.55
C LEU A 194 5.62 -10.16 -12.67
N PRO A 195 6.17 -11.14 -11.92
CA PRO A 195 5.73 -12.52 -11.97
C PRO A 195 4.36 -12.72 -11.30
N SER A 196 3.75 -13.87 -11.56
CA SER A 196 2.56 -14.32 -10.85
C SER A 196 3.01 -15.15 -9.65
N PHE A 197 2.93 -14.59 -8.45
CA PHE A 197 3.24 -15.32 -7.23
C PHE A 197 2.04 -16.16 -6.78
N ASN A 198 2.29 -17.40 -6.36
CA ASN A 198 1.38 -18.07 -5.43
C ASN A 198 1.61 -17.54 -4.00
N LYS A 199 0.79 -17.99 -3.04
CA LYS A 199 0.87 -17.52 -1.65
C LYS A 199 2.23 -17.85 -1.02
N GLU A 200 2.69 -19.09 -1.12
CA GLU A 200 3.91 -19.57 -0.49
C GLU A 200 5.15 -18.83 -1.00
N ASP A 201 5.26 -18.68 -2.33
CA ASP A 201 6.37 -17.99 -2.99
C ASP A 201 6.39 -16.51 -2.59
N PHE A 202 5.23 -15.85 -2.53
CA PHE A 202 5.17 -14.45 -2.10
C PHE A 202 5.55 -14.28 -0.62
N ILE A 203 5.12 -15.20 0.25
CA ILE A 203 5.49 -15.18 1.66
C ILE A 203 7.01 -15.35 1.81
N GLN A 204 7.62 -16.23 1.01
CA GLN A 204 9.07 -16.42 1.04
C GLN A 204 9.82 -15.18 0.57
N PHE A 205 9.41 -14.59 -0.56
CA PHE A 205 9.93 -13.31 -1.03
C PHE A 205 9.78 -12.22 0.05
N HIS A 206 8.61 -12.13 0.69
CA HIS A 206 8.36 -11.12 1.72
C HIS A 206 9.30 -11.26 2.92
N LYS A 207 9.56 -12.48 3.39
CA LYS A 207 10.51 -12.77 4.49
C LYS A 207 11.94 -12.35 4.17
N GLU A 208 12.36 -12.49 2.92
CA GLU A 208 13.75 -12.21 2.49
C GLU A 208 14.00 -10.71 2.34
N HIS A 209 12.99 -9.98 1.85
CA HIS A 209 13.18 -8.63 1.34
C HIS A 209 12.53 -7.53 2.17
N ILE A 210 11.51 -7.85 2.98
CA ILE A 210 10.62 -6.86 3.60
C ILE A 210 10.80 -6.88 5.12
N PHE A 211 11.33 -5.78 5.65
CA PHE A 211 11.49 -5.59 7.09
C PHE A 211 10.36 -4.71 7.60
N CYS A 212 9.55 -5.26 8.51
CA CYS A 212 8.48 -4.56 9.20
C CYS A 212 8.95 -4.05 10.55
#